data_AF-A0A9D1SH48-F1
#
_entry.id   AF-A0A9D1SH48-F1
#
_cell.length_a   1.000
_cell.length_b   1.000
_cell.length_c   1.000
_cell.angle_alpha   90.00
_cell.angle_beta   90.00
_cell.angle_gamma   90.00
#
_symmetry.space_group_name_H-M   'P 1'
#
loop_
_entity.id
_entity.type
_entity.pdbx_description
1 polymer ?
#
loop_
_entity_poly.entity_id
_entity_poly.type
_entity_poly.pdbx_seq_one_letter_code
_entity_poly.pdbx_strand_id
1 'polypeptide(L)'
;MDAKITKKRLNILLSYDWIKILLTAAAAILVWSLLFTMTATRVTQAQNFTIFNYTGTSVTSRFNSYENLLKSNGVFSYDVLEITPTDVTTGNEYSETLVQTRVSTGEGDALFAANVDLGVETEYSRPDGTTFHPTYLEQFLYSYFNTAEDLGEGGYFDDMAAYLNTYYYGDYTKGEADEQKIESDFLARIKKLNDKRFKTSEEKREGFQQEKERLEKQRTALISFLGYLDAGYVELQQTTLYFQDANGNPVEKTGYYSINLCPDERMSDLKNDVFYSKTVEGESGEVRVSAADDICLVLLNVAEDKYQYARFEGLSFVNYLIETHCSALQEN
;
A
#
# COMPACT_ATOMS: atom_id res chain seq x y z
N MET A 1 67.30 24.79 -3.05
CA MET A 1 66.48 25.45 -4.09
C MET A 1 65.15 25.79 -3.47
N ASP A 2 64.97 27.05 -3.11
CA ASP A 2 63.78 27.57 -2.43
C ASP A 2 62.65 27.72 -3.45
N ALA A 3 61.67 26.82 -3.42
CA ALA A 3 60.58 26.77 -4.39
C ALA A 3 59.51 27.82 -4.06
N LYS A 4 59.84 29.11 -4.23
CA LYS A 4 58.86 30.20 -4.14
C LYS A 4 57.84 30.08 -5.26
N ILE A 5 56.61 29.68 -4.92
CA ILE A 5 55.44 29.70 -5.81
C ILE A 5 55.16 31.17 -6.16
N THR A 6 55.55 31.57 -7.36
CA THR A 6 55.29 32.91 -7.90
C THR A 6 53.95 32.91 -8.65
N LYS A 7 53.14 33.98 -8.52
CA LYS A 7 51.82 34.14 -9.18
C LYS A 7 51.81 33.74 -10.67
N LYS A 8 52.93 33.97 -11.37
CA LYS A 8 53.12 33.64 -12.78
C LYS A 8 53.08 32.13 -13.07
N ARG A 9 53.59 31.28 -12.16
CA ARG A 9 53.56 29.82 -12.29
C ARG A 9 52.16 29.25 -12.03
N LEU A 10 51.41 29.83 -11.09
CA LEU A 10 50.02 29.46 -10.82
C LEU A 10 49.11 29.78 -12.03
N ASN A 11 49.34 30.92 -12.68
CA ASN A 11 48.56 31.34 -13.85
C ASN A 11 48.81 30.45 -15.08
N ILE A 12 50.05 29.97 -15.26
CA ILE A 12 50.41 29.03 -16.34
C ILE A 12 49.74 27.67 -16.12
N LEU A 13 49.75 27.17 -14.88
CA LEU A 13 49.13 25.90 -14.49
C LEU A 13 47.60 25.93 -14.67
N LEU A 14 46.95 27.04 -14.29
CA LEU A 14 45.53 27.26 -14.54
C LEU A 14 45.23 27.41 -16.05
N SER A 15 46.03 28.14 -16.82
CA SER A 15 45.75 28.34 -18.25
C SER A 15 45.86 27.08 -19.11
N TYR A 16 46.66 26.09 -18.70
CA TYR A 16 46.95 24.89 -19.49
C TYR A 16 46.20 23.63 -19.02
N ASP A 17 45.87 23.54 -17.71
CA ASP A 17 45.21 22.37 -17.12
C ASP A 17 43.78 22.65 -16.60
N TRP A 18 43.21 23.85 -16.79
CA TRP A 18 41.84 24.17 -16.31
C TRP A 18 40.77 23.18 -16.79
N ILE A 19 40.88 22.67 -18.03
CA ILE A 19 39.93 21.66 -18.56
C ILE A 19 40.05 20.35 -17.78
N LYS A 20 41.28 19.90 -17.47
CA LYS A 20 41.50 18.67 -16.68
C LYS A 20 41.02 18.84 -15.24
N ILE A 21 41.20 20.03 -14.66
CA ILE A 21 40.69 20.36 -13.32
C ILE A 21 39.15 20.33 -13.33
N LEU A 22 38.49 20.91 -14.34
CA LEU A 22 37.04 20.84 -14.49
C LEU A 22 36.52 19.41 -14.68
N LEU A 23 37.17 18.62 -15.55
CA LEU A 23 36.82 17.21 -15.76
C LEU A 23 36.98 16.37 -14.49
N THR A 24 38.07 16.59 -13.74
CA THR A 24 38.31 15.89 -12.48
C THR A 24 37.30 16.30 -11.41
N ALA A 25 36.94 17.59 -11.35
CA ALA A 25 35.90 18.08 -10.45
C ALA A 25 34.52 17.50 -10.80
N ALA A 26 34.16 17.45 -12.09
CA ALA A 26 32.91 16.83 -12.56
C ALA A 26 32.89 15.32 -12.25
N ALA A 27 33.99 14.61 -12.48
CA ALA A 27 34.11 13.21 -12.12
C ALA A 27 34.01 13.00 -10.60
N ALA A 28 34.62 13.85 -9.79
CA ALA A 28 34.50 13.80 -8.34
C ALA A 28 33.06 14.06 -7.87
N ILE A 29 32.35 15.04 -8.46
CA ILE A 29 30.93 15.29 -8.17
C ILE A 29 30.08 14.08 -8.55
N LEU A 30 30.31 13.47 -9.72
CA LEU A 30 29.61 12.26 -10.13
C LEU A 30 29.86 11.11 -9.16
N VAL A 31 31.12 10.83 -8.81
CA VAL A 31 31.48 9.79 -7.83
C VAL A 31 30.84 10.09 -6.47
N TRP A 32 30.85 11.34 -6.02
CA TRP A 32 30.24 11.71 -4.74
C TRP A 32 28.71 11.60 -4.77
N SER A 33 28.09 11.95 -5.89
CA SER A 33 26.64 11.79 -6.11
C SER A 33 26.26 10.32 -6.17
N LEU A 34 27.08 9.48 -6.80
CA LEU A 34 26.89 8.04 -6.92
C LEU A 34 27.09 7.35 -5.56
N LEU A 35 28.12 7.74 -4.82
CA LEU A 35 28.33 7.29 -3.45
C LEU A 35 27.17 7.71 -2.56
N PHE A 36 26.69 8.96 -2.64
CA PHE A 36 25.54 9.41 -1.86
C PHE A 36 24.27 8.62 -2.21
N THR A 37 24.00 8.40 -3.50
CA THR A 37 22.83 7.62 -3.93
C THR A 37 22.92 6.13 -3.58
N MET A 38 24.13 5.54 -3.60
CA MET A 38 24.35 4.13 -3.22
C MET A 38 24.44 3.92 -1.70
N THR A 39 24.82 4.94 -0.93
CA THR A 39 24.99 4.84 0.53
C THR A 39 23.77 5.34 1.30
N ALA A 40 22.94 6.19 0.70
CA ALA A 40 21.66 6.60 1.27
C ALA A 40 20.78 5.37 1.49
N THR A 41 20.45 5.11 2.74
CA THR A 41 19.50 4.05 3.11
C THR A 41 18.12 4.50 2.67
N ARG A 42 17.58 3.89 1.61
CA ARG A 42 16.19 4.09 1.21
C ARG A 42 15.31 3.13 2.01
N VAL A 43 14.09 3.56 2.30
CA VAL A 43 13.06 2.65 2.79
C VAL A 43 12.85 1.51 1.78
N THR A 44 12.78 0.30 2.29
CA THR A 44 12.44 -0.88 1.47
C THR A 44 10.93 -0.93 1.20
N GLN A 45 10.48 -1.76 0.26
CA GLN A 45 9.03 -1.95 0.00
C GLN A 45 8.27 -2.33 1.28
N ALA A 46 8.83 -3.22 2.12
CA ALA A 46 8.23 -3.57 3.42
C ALA A 46 8.16 -2.42 4.44
N GLN A 47 8.89 -1.32 4.21
CA GLN A 47 9.00 -0.19 5.14
C GLN A 47 8.21 1.04 4.68
N ASN A 48 7.62 1.01 3.49
CA ASN A 48 6.79 2.09 2.97
C ASN A 48 5.40 1.55 2.67
N PHE A 49 4.37 2.08 3.35
CA PHE A 49 2.98 1.70 3.13
C PHE A 49 2.29 2.73 2.22
N THR A 50 1.98 2.34 1.00
CA THR A 50 1.42 3.21 -0.05
C THR A 50 -0.07 2.98 -0.20
N ILE A 51 -0.84 4.07 -0.09
CA ILE A 51 -2.30 4.08 -0.18
C ILE A 51 -2.72 4.86 -1.42
N PHE A 52 -3.42 4.21 -2.35
CA PHE A 52 -3.95 4.84 -3.55
C PHE A 52 -5.41 5.23 -3.38
N ASN A 53 -5.77 6.43 -3.84
CA ASN A 53 -7.15 6.76 -4.19
C ASN A 53 -7.31 6.67 -5.70
N TYR A 54 -8.15 5.75 -6.18
CA TYR A 54 -8.32 5.46 -7.61
C TYR A 54 -9.31 6.41 -8.30
N THR A 55 -9.34 6.35 -9.63
CA THR A 55 -10.30 7.09 -10.45
C THR A 55 -11.73 6.75 -10.04
N GLY A 56 -12.60 7.77 -9.98
CA GLY A 56 -14.00 7.63 -9.57
C GLY A 56 -14.28 7.98 -8.11
N THR A 57 -13.24 8.08 -7.29
CA THR A 57 -13.30 8.61 -5.93
C THR A 57 -12.54 9.91 -5.79
N SER A 58 -12.85 10.67 -4.76
CA SER A 58 -12.25 11.95 -4.40
C SER A 58 -11.82 11.88 -2.94
N VAL A 59 -10.73 12.57 -2.62
CA VAL A 59 -10.15 12.57 -1.28
C VAL A 59 -10.42 13.87 -0.54
N THR A 60 -10.40 13.82 0.79
CA THR A 60 -10.46 15.01 1.64
C THR A 60 -9.07 15.42 2.14
N SER A 61 -8.99 16.49 2.94
CA SER A 61 -7.78 16.85 3.67
C SER A 61 -7.33 15.77 4.66
N ARG A 62 -8.26 14.93 5.15
CA ARG A 62 -7.97 13.87 6.12
C ARG A 62 -7.17 12.73 5.47
N PHE A 63 -7.54 12.30 4.26
CA PHE A 63 -6.73 11.36 3.48
C PHE A 63 -5.31 11.87 3.25
N ASN A 64 -5.16 13.14 2.85
CA ASN A 64 -3.85 13.76 2.66
C ASN A 64 -3.01 13.85 3.95
N SER A 65 -3.65 13.70 5.12
CA SER A 65 -2.98 13.67 6.42
C SER A 65 -2.60 12.28 6.91
N TYR A 66 -2.90 11.21 6.15
CA TYR A 66 -2.64 9.81 6.55
C TYR A 66 -1.21 9.54 6.97
N GLU A 67 -0.21 10.18 6.34
CA GLU A 67 1.20 10.05 6.75
C GLU A 67 1.38 10.32 8.26
N ASN A 68 0.82 11.42 8.73
CA ASN A 68 0.93 11.82 10.13
C ASN A 68 -0.11 11.11 11.00
N LEU A 69 -1.34 10.98 10.51
CA LEU A 69 -2.48 10.46 11.26
C LEU A 69 -2.31 8.97 11.60
N LEU A 70 -1.96 8.14 10.62
CA LEU A 70 -1.78 6.70 10.84
C LEU A 70 -0.54 6.42 11.70
N LYS A 71 0.51 7.25 11.56
CA LYS A 71 1.71 7.19 12.39
C LYS A 71 1.42 7.59 13.84
N SER A 72 0.66 8.66 14.07
CA SER A 72 0.33 9.14 15.42
C SER A 72 -0.59 8.19 16.17
N ASN A 73 -1.49 7.50 15.46
CA ASN A 73 -2.36 6.49 16.04
C ASN A 73 -1.67 5.13 16.18
N GLY A 74 -0.42 5.00 15.75
CA GLY A 74 0.32 3.74 15.80
C GLY A 74 -0.42 2.63 15.07
N VAL A 75 -0.95 2.88 13.87
CA VAL A 75 -1.73 1.89 13.10
C VAL A 75 -0.85 0.72 12.67
N PHE A 76 0.29 1.02 12.06
CA PHE A 76 1.22 0.01 11.57
C PHE A 76 2.20 -0.48 12.63
N SER A 77 2.89 -1.58 12.35
CA SER A 77 4.01 -2.01 13.18
C SER A 77 5.25 -1.12 13.00
N TYR A 78 6.28 -1.38 13.82
CA TYR A 78 7.57 -0.68 13.76
C TYR A 78 8.28 -0.81 12.40
N ASP A 79 7.87 -1.78 11.57
CA ASP A 79 8.53 -2.02 10.29
C ASP A 79 8.13 -0.98 9.25
N VAL A 80 6.91 -0.44 9.32
CA VAL A 80 6.46 0.66 8.46
C VAL A 80 7.05 1.98 8.96
N LEU A 81 7.92 2.58 8.15
CA LEU A 81 8.63 3.82 8.46
C LEU A 81 8.01 5.04 7.77
N GLU A 82 7.55 4.82 6.53
CA GLU A 82 6.94 5.82 5.65
C GLU A 82 5.53 5.37 5.25
N ILE A 83 4.64 6.34 5.12
CA ILE A 83 3.25 6.14 4.73
C ILE A 83 2.98 7.16 3.62
N THR A 84 2.59 6.67 2.46
CA THR A 84 2.47 7.50 1.26
C THR A 84 1.03 7.47 0.73
N PRO A 85 0.16 8.40 1.16
CA PRO A 85 -1.14 8.59 0.51
C PRO A 85 -0.93 9.25 -0.86
N THR A 86 -1.46 8.61 -1.91
CA THR A 86 -1.36 9.07 -3.29
C THR A 86 -2.74 9.13 -3.92
N ASP A 87 -3.20 10.34 -4.22
CA ASP A 87 -4.41 10.52 -5.01
C ASP A 87 -4.08 10.49 -6.51
N VAL A 88 -4.48 9.40 -7.18
CA VAL A 88 -4.15 9.21 -8.60
C VAL A 88 -5.09 9.98 -9.53
N THR A 89 -6.14 10.62 -9.01
CA THR A 89 -7.13 11.37 -9.80
C THR A 89 -6.65 12.75 -10.23
N THR A 90 -5.64 13.32 -9.56
CA THR A 90 -5.09 14.66 -9.84
C THR A 90 -4.44 14.80 -11.23
N GLY A 91 -4.35 13.73 -12.01
CA GLY A 91 -3.70 13.70 -13.32
C GLY A 91 -4.61 13.65 -14.55
N ASN A 92 -5.91 13.30 -14.43
CA ASN A 92 -6.92 12.99 -15.48
C ASN A 92 -6.49 12.15 -16.71
N GLU A 93 -5.30 12.36 -17.28
CA GLU A 93 -4.70 11.63 -18.40
C GLU A 93 -3.49 10.76 -17.99
N TYR A 94 -3.02 10.85 -16.73
CA TYR A 94 -1.83 10.14 -16.24
C TYR A 94 -2.08 9.20 -15.04
N SER A 95 -3.33 9.07 -14.59
CA SER A 95 -3.70 8.29 -13.40
C SER A 95 -3.31 6.82 -13.53
N GLU A 96 -3.65 6.19 -14.66
CA GLU A 96 -3.29 4.80 -14.95
C GLU A 96 -1.78 4.61 -15.12
N THR A 97 -1.09 5.55 -15.77
CA THR A 97 0.38 5.50 -15.91
C THR A 97 1.06 5.60 -14.54
N LEU A 98 0.53 6.42 -13.62
CA LEU A 98 1.06 6.54 -12.27
C LEU A 98 0.88 5.25 -11.48
N VAL A 99 -0.33 4.68 -11.49
CA VAL A 99 -0.61 3.38 -10.84
C VAL A 99 0.28 2.29 -11.42
N GLN A 100 0.33 2.17 -12.75
CA GLN A 100 1.17 1.19 -13.44
C GLN A 100 2.65 1.33 -13.06
N THR A 101 3.16 2.57 -13.03
CA THR A 101 4.57 2.82 -12.70
C THR A 101 4.87 2.37 -11.27
N ARG A 102 4.05 2.77 -10.30
CA ARG A 102 4.23 2.43 -8.89
C ARG A 102 4.13 0.92 -8.65
N VAL A 103 3.06 0.30 -9.16
CA VAL A 103 2.83 -1.15 -9.08
C VAL A 103 3.98 -1.93 -9.71
N SER A 104 4.50 -1.49 -10.88
CA SER A 104 5.63 -2.14 -11.54
C SER A 104 6.95 -2.06 -10.75
N THR A 105 7.07 -1.08 -9.86
CA THR A 105 8.21 -0.94 -8.94
C THR A 105 8.00 -1.64 -7.60
N GLY A 106 6.88 -2.35 -7.43
CA GLY A 106 6.48 -3.01 -6.19
C GLY A 106 6.06 -2.03 -5.10
N GLU A 107 5.56 -0.85 -5.48
CA GLU A 107 5.00 0.16 -4.57
C GLU A 107 3.46 0.14 -4.67
N GLY A 108 2.80 -0.20 -3.56
CA GLY A 108 1.34 -0.26 -3.48
C GLY A 108 0.87 -1.30 -2.46
N ASP A 109 0.12 -0.87 -1.45
CA ASP A 109 -0.33 -1.77 -0.39
C ASP A 109 -1.86 -1.80 -0.30
N ALA A 110 -2.50 -0.65 -0.46
CA ALA A 110 -3.95 -0.51 -0.43
C ALA A 110 -4.45 0.48 -1.49
N LEU A 111 -5.62 0.21 -2.05
CA LEU A 111 -6.26 1.08 -3.06
C LEU A 111 -7.76 1.21 -2.78
N PHE A 112 -8.23 2.45 -2.66
CA PHE A 112 -9.65 2.77 -2.64
C PHE A 112 -10.21 2.84 -4.05
N ALA A 113 -11.34 2.19 -4.29
CA ALA A 113 -12.13 2.32 -5.51
C ALA A 113 -13.62 2.20 -5.18
N ALA A 114 -14.47 2.96 -5.86
CA ALA A 114 -15.91 2.84 -5.69
C ALA A 114 -16.46 1.72 -6.60
N ASN A 115 -17.31 0.86 -6.06
CA ASN A 115 -18.03 -0.14 -6.84
C ASN A 115 -19.31 0.45 -7.45
N VAL A 116 -19.16 1.55 -8.18
CA VAL A 116 -20.24 2.25 -8.89
C VAL A 116 -19.83 2.54 -10.34
N ASP A 117 -20.80 2.58 -11.24
CA ASP A 117 -20.64 2.82 -12.69
C ASP A 117 -20.89 4.29 -13.11
N LEU A 118 -21.03 5.19 -12.13
CA LEU A 118 -21.39 6.59 -12.35
C LEU A 118 -20.30 7.35 -13.12
N GLY A 119 -20.57 7.71 -14.37
CA GLY A 119 -19.65 8.52 -15.18
C GLY A 119 -18.54 7.70 -15.85
N VAL A 120 -18.73 6.39 -15.98
CA VAL A 120 -17.86 5.50 -16.76
C VAL A 120 -18.27 5.50 -18.23
N GLU A 121 -17.36 5.87 -19.12
CA GLU A 121 -17.61 5.87 -20.57
C GLU A 121 -17.08 4.62 -21.28
N THR A 122 -16.17 3.88 -20.67
CA THR A 122 -15.57 2.67 -21.27
C THR A 122 -16.58 1.52 -21.29
N GLU A 123 -16.67 0.80 -22.41
CA GLU A 123 -17.52 -0.39 -22.56
C GLU A 123 -16.69 -1.67 -22.59
N TYR A 124 -17.16 -2.71 -21.89
CA TYR A 124 -16.59 -4.04 -21.88
C TYR A 124 -17.58 -5.04 -22.50
N SER A 125 -17.06 -6.10 -23.11
CA SER A 125 -17.86 -7.14 -23.76
C SER A 125 -18.01 -8.37 -22.86
N ARG A 126 -19.23 -8.89 -22.77
CA ARG A 126 -19.52 -10.19 -22.15
C ARG A 126 -19.35 -11.34 -23.15
N PRO A 127 -19.17 -12.59 -22.66
CA PRO A 127 -19.09 -13.78 -23.52
C PRO A 127 -20.32 -14.00 -24.42
N ASP A 128 -21.49 -13.51 -24.01
CA ASP A 128 -22.74 -13.61 -24.76
C ASP A 128 -22.88 -12.55 -25.88
N GLY A 129 -21.87 -11.68 -26.04
CA GLY A 129 -21.85 -10.61 -27.05
C GLY A 129 -22.53 -9.32 -26.62
N THR A 130 -23.05 -9.22 -25.39
CA THR A 130 -23.59 -7.97 -24.84
C THR A 130 -22.48 -7.07 -24.29
N THR A 131 -22.70 -5.75 -24.26
CA THR A 131 -21.78 -4.78 -23.65
C THR A 131 -22.29 -4.28 -22.30
N PHE A 132 -21.37 -3.80 -21.46
CA PHE A 132 -21.68 -3.14 -20.20
C PHE A 132 -20.62 -2.09 -19.84
N HIS A 133 -20.98 -1.15 -18.98
CA HIS A 133 -20.03 -0.23 -18.35
C HIS A 133 -19.56 -0.84 -17.02
N PRO A 134 -18.24 -1.02 -16.83
CA PRO A 134 -17.71 -1.53 -15.58
C PRO A 134 -17.82 -0.48 -14.47
N THR A 135 -17.87 -0.91 -13.22
CA THR A 135 -17.65 0.00 -12.09
C THR A 135 -16.20 0.50 -12.05
N TYR A 136 -15.91 1.56 -11.28
CA TYR A 136 -14.53 2.02 -11.11
C TYR A 136 -13.62 0.96 -10.49
N LEU A 137 -14.14 0.14 -9.57
CA LEU A 137 -13.44 -1.03 -9.04
C LEU A 137 -13.14 -2.05 -10.16
N GLU A 138 -14.13 -2.38 -10.99
CA GLU A 138 -13.96 -3.33 -12.10
C GLU A 138 -12.92 -2.83 -13.11
N GLN A 139 -12.90 -1.54 -13.45
CA GLN A 139 -11.86 -0.97 -14.33
C GLN A 139 -10.45 -1.21 -13.79
N PHE A 140 -10.25 -0.96 -12.49
CA PHE A 140 -8.97 -1.24 -11.85
C PHE A 140 -8.63 -2.73 -11.97
N LEU A 141 -9.56 -3.62 -11.61
CA LEU A 141 -9.33 -5.06 -11.63
C LEU A 141 -9.09 -5.59 -13.05
N TYR A 142 -9.75 -5.05 -14.06
CA TYR A 142 -9.49 -5.42 -15.45
C TYR A 142 -8.04 -5.21 -15.88
N SER A 143 -7.40 -4.16 -15.36
CA SER A 143 -6.02 -3.82 -15.65
C SER A 143 -5.02 -4.49 -14.70
N TYR A 144 -5.43 -4.75 -13.45
CA TYR A 144 -4.51 -5.06 -12.35
C TYR A 144 -4.97 -6.22 -11.43
N PHE A 145 -5.91 -7.09 -11.83
CA PHE A 145 -6.40 -8.15 -10.93
C PHE A 145 -5.29 -9.09 -10.42
N ASN A 146 -4.21 -9.29 -11.17
CA ASN A 146 -3.07 -10.12 -10.75
C ASN A 146 -2.28 -9.51 -9.60
N THR A 147 -2.48 -8.23 -9.30
CA THR A 147 -1.85 -7.55 -8.18
C THR A 147 -2.80 -7.37 -7.00
N ALA A 148 -4.07 -7.74 -7.13
CA ALA A 148 -5.01 -7.76 -6.02
C ALA A 148 -4.82 -9.07 -5.23
N GLU A 149 -4.84 -8.99 -3.90
CA GLU A 149 -4.92 -10.18 -3.06
C GLU A 149 -6.27 -10.89 -3.30
N ASP A 150 -6.24 -12.22 -3.35
CA ASP A 150 -7.46 -13.02 -3.30
C ASP A 150 -7.92 -13.11 -1.84
N LEU A 151 -9.12 -12.61 -1.56
CA LEU A 151 -9.70 -12.56 -0.22
C LEU A 151 -10.66 -13.73 0.05
N GLY A 152 -10.82 -14.63 -0.92
CA GLY A 152 -11.66 -15.82 -0.79
C GLY A 152 -11.04 -16.95 0.04
N GLU A 153 -11.70 -18.11 0.01
CA GLU A 153 -11.21 -19.33 0.66
C GLU A 153 -9.85 -19.75 0.08
N GLY A 154 -8.88 -20.02 0.95
CA GLY A 154 -7.49 -20.31 0.60
C GLY A 154 -6.67 -19.07 0.23
N GLY A 155 -7.23 -17.86 0.38
CA GLY A 155 -6.59 -16.59 0.04
C GLY A 155 -5.90 -15.92 1.23
N TYR A 156 -5.87 -14.59 1.19
CA TYR A 156 -5.15 -13.69 2.09
C TYR A 156 -5.34 -13.99 3.58
N PHE A 157 -6.58 -14.22 4.03
CA PHE A 157 -6.87 -14.46 5.44
C PHE A 157 -6.36 -15.82 5.92
N ASP A 158 -6.50 -16.86 5.09
CA ASP A 158 -6.00 -18.20 5.39
C ASP A 158 -4.47 -18.23 5.36
N ASP A 159 -3.88 -17.53 4.40
CA ASP A 159 -2.43 -17.31 4.33
C ASP A 159 -1.90 -16.58 5.57
N MET A 160 -2.60 -15.56 6.05
CA MET A 160 -2.26 -14.83 7.27
C MET A 160 -2.38 -15.72 8.50
N ALA A 161 -3.47 -16.50 8.61
CA ALA A 161 -3.66 -17.47 9.67
C ALA A 161 -2.55 -18.52 9.68
N ALA A 162 -2.20 -19.07 8.52
CA ALA A 162 -1.11 -20.03 8.36
C ALA A 162 0.24 -19.43 8.76
N TYR A 163 0.52 -18.19 8.35
CA TYR A 163 1.72 -17.45 8.75
C TYR A 163 1.80 -17.28 10.27
N LEU A 164 0.72 -16.80 10.91
CA LEU A 164 0.67 -16.61 12.35
C LEU A 164 0.79 -17.94 13.10
N ASN A 165 0.16 -19.02 12.61
CA ASN A 165 0.25 -20.35 13.20
C ASN A 165 1.70 -20.86 13.33
N THR A 166 2.62 -20.40 12.48
CA THR A 166 4.05 -20.73 12.62
C THR A 166 4.70 -20.16 13.89
N TYR A 167 4.12 -19.10 14.46
CA TYR A 167 4.60 -18.40 15.66
C TYR A 167 3.76 -18.66 16.90
N TYR A 168 2.63 -19.37 16.79
CA TYR A 168 1.70 -19.63 17.90
C TYR A 168 1.36 -21.13 18.02
N TYR A 169 2.34 -22.01 17.77
CA TYR A 169 2.22 -23.48 17.89
C TYR A 169 1.01 -24.11 17.16
N GLY A 170 0.61 -23.53 16.02
CA GLY A 170 -0.52 -24.02 15.22
C GLY A 170 -1.90 -23.50 15.65
N ASP A 171 -1.98 -22.64 16.68
CA ASP A 171 -3.23 -21.97 17.07
C ASP A 171 -2.99 -20.47 17.29
N TYR A 172 -3.09 -19.67 16.23
CA TYR A 172 -2.97 -18.22 16.33
C TYR A 172 -4.10 -17.57 17.14
N THR A 173 -5.22 -18.26 17.40
CA THR A 173 -6.34 -17.67 18.13
C THR A 173 -6.10 -17.68 19.62
N LYS A 174 -5.53 -18.76 20.17
CA LYS A 174 -5.35 -18.96 21.62
C LYS A 174 -3.94 -19.36 22.05
N GLY A 175 -3.07 -19.70 21.11
CA GLY A 175 -1.71 -20.13 21.37
C GLY A 175 -0.86 -19.04 22.02
N GLU A 176 0.14 -19.51 22.76
CA GLU A 176 1.23 -18.67 23.26
C GLU A 176 2.27 -18.46 22.16
N ALA A 177 2.92 -17.30 22.17
CA ALA A 177 3.95 -16.97 21.19
C ALA A 177 5.19 -17.87 21.37
N ASP A 178 5.63 -18.52 20.30
CA ASP A 178 6.92 -19.22 20.24
C ASP A 178 8.05 -18.19 20.12
N GLU A 179 8.48 -17.67 21.27
CA GLU A 179 9.51 -16.65 21.36
C GLU A 179 10.84 -17.08 20.71
N GLN A 180 11.18 -18.36 20.75
CA GLN A 180 12.41 -18.87 20.14
C GLN A 180 12.33 -18.82 18.62
N LYS A 181 11.18 -19.21 18.06
CA LYS A 181 10.93 -19.14 16.62
C LYS A 181 10.90 -17.69 16.14
N ILE A 182 10.24 -16.80 16.88
CA ILE A 182 10.18 -15.37 16.58
C ILE A 182 11.60 -14.78 16.57
N GLU A 183 12.40 -15.01 17.61
CA GLU A 183 13.76 -14.47 17.70
C GLU A 183 14.64 -15.00 16.56
N SER A 184 14.59 -16.31 16.29
CA SER A 184 15.36 -16.93 15.22
C SER A 184 15.03 -16.34 13.85
N ASP A 185 13.74 -16.21 13.53
CA ASP A 185 13.30 -15.69 12.24
C ASP A 185 13.55 -14.19 12.11
N PHE A 186 13.37 -13.42 13.18
CA PHE A 186 13.73 -12.00 13.24
C PHE A 186 15.21 -11.80 12.92
N LEU A 187 16.10 -12.50 13.64
CA LEU A 187 17.55 -12.40 13.44
C LEU A 187 17.97 -12.85 12.03
N ALA A 188 17.30 -13.87 11.48
CA ALA A 188 17.51 -14.30 10.10
C ALA A 188 17.06 -13.24 9.09
N ARG A 189 15.90 -12.60 9.30
CA ARG A 189 15.33 -11.56 8.44
C ARG A 189 16.21 -10.32 8.40
N ILE A 190 16.58 -9.76 9.56
CA ILE A 190 17.41 -8.54 9.60
C ILE A 190 18.78 -8.77 8.96
N LYS A 191 19.33 -9.99 9.05
CA LYS A 191 20.58 -10.35 8.39
C LYS A 191 20.39 -10.49 6.88
N LYS A 192 19.34 -11.17 6.43
CA LYS A 192 19.01 -11.35 5.00
C LYS A 192 18.77 -10.02 4.30
N LEU A 193 18.07 -9.10 4.96
CA LEU A 193 17.72 -7.78 4.42
C LEU A 193 18.79 -6.71 4.67
N ASN A 194 19.84 -7.05 5.43
CA ASN A 194 20.88 -6.10 5.85
C ASN A 194 20.28 -4.85 6.52
N ASP A 195 19.32 -5.07 7.43
CA ASP A 195 18.63 -3.99 8.12
C ASP A 195 19.60 -3.25 9.06
N LYS A 196 19.86 -1.98 8.72
CA LYS A 196 20.83 -1.15 9.42
C LYS A 196 20.33 -0.66 10.78
N ARG A 197 19.05 -0.85 11.12
CA ARG A 197 18.47 -0.48 12.42
C ARG A 197 18.95 -1.38 13.56
N PHE A 198 19.34 -2.62 13.26
CA PHE A 198 19.60 -3.67 14.26
C PHE A 198 21.03 -4.23 14.20
N LYS A 199 22.03 -3.40 14.49
CA LYS A 199 23.45 -3.76 14.36
C LYS A 199 24.03 -4.30 15.67
N THR A 200 23.73 -3.64 16.76
CA THR A 200 24.24 -3.95 18.09
C THR A 200 23.37 -5.00 18.80
N SER A 201 23.90 -5.61 19.86
CA SER A 201 23.13 -6.56 20.67
C SER A 201 21.95 -5.90 21.38
N GLU A 202 22.06 -4.62 21.72
CA GLU A 202 20.97 -3.88 22.37
C GLU A 202 19.84 -3.58 21.39
N GLU A 203 20.17 -3.04 20.22
CA GLU A 203 19.20 -2.79 19.16
C GLU A 203 18.49 -4.09 18.76
N LYS A 204 19.20 -5.23 18.68
CA LYS A 204 18.59 -6.53 18.39
C LYS A 204 17.63 -6.99 19.48
N ARG A 205 17.90 -6.70 20.75
CA ARG A 205 16.99 -7.03 21.85
C ARG A 205 15.73 -6.18 21.78
N GLU A 206 15.87 -4.88 21.49
CA GLU A 206 14.74 -3.98 21.27
C GLU A 206 13.91 -4.42 20.05
N GLY A 207 14.57 -4.70 18.93
CA GLY A 207 13.92 -5.17 17.71
C GLY A 207 13.20 -6.50 17.87
N PHE A 208 13.70 -7.39 18.73
CA PHE A 208 12.97 -8.60 19.09
C PHE A 208 11.66 -8.30 19.84
N GLN A 209 11.65 -7.34 20.78
CA GLN A 209 10.40 -6.92 21.42
C GLN A 209 9.42 -6.31 20.41
N GLN A 210 9.93 -5.43 19.54
CA GLN A 210 9.14 -4.82 18.47
C GLN A 210 8.56 -5.88 17.50
N GLU A 211 9.31 -6.95 17.22
CA GLU A 211 8.83 -8.05 16.39
C GLU A 211 7.70 -8.84 17.07
N LYS A 212 7.80 -9.09 18.38
CA LYS A 212 6.69 -9.70 19.14
C LYS A 212 5.44 -8.84 19.07
N GLU A 213 5.59 -7.53 19.26
CA GLU A 213 4.49 -6.57 19.16
C GLU A 213 3.90 -6.54 17.74
N ARG A 214 4.72 -6.63 16.69
CA ARG A 214 4.26 -6.72 15.30
C ARG A 214 3.39 -7.96 15.08
N LEU A 215 3.85 -9.14 15.49
CA LEU A 215 3.10 -10.39 15.31
C LEU A 215 1.80 -10.40 16.12
N GLU A 216 1.81 -9.85 17.34
CA GLU A 216 0.60 -9.73 18.15
C GLU A 216 -0.39 -8.72 17.57
N LYS A 217 0.10 -7.61 17.00
CA LYS A 217 -0.75 -6.67 16.26
C LYS A 217 -1.38 -7.34 15.04
N GLN A 218 -0.60 -8.09 14.25
CA GLN A 218 -1.13 -8.83 13.10
C GLN A 218 -2.17 -9.87 13.53
N ARG A 219 -1.89 -10.63 14.60
CA ARG A 219 -2.86 -11.57 15.21
C ARG A 219 -4.15 -10.87 15.59
N THR A 220 -4.05 -9.77 16.33
CA THR A 220 -5.21 -8.97 16.75
C THR A 220 -5.97 -8.43 15.54
N ALA A 221 -5.25 -7.94 14.53
CA ALA A 221 -5.86 -7.41 13.32
C ALA A 221 -6.69 -8.46 12.58
N LEU A 222 -6.17 -9.68 12.42
CA LEU A 222 -6.91 -10.77 11.80
C LEU A 222 -8.16 -11.15 12.58
N ILE A 223 -8.03 -11.33 13.90
CA ILE A 223 -9.17 -11.68 14.77
C ILE A 223 -10.25 -10.60 14.72
N SER A 224 -9.87 -9.33 14.88
CA SER A 224 -10.82 -8.22 14.84
C SER A 224 -11.50 -8.10 13.48
N PHE A 225 -10.73 -8.20 12.39
CA PHE A 225 -11.31 -8.10 11.05
C PHE A 225 -12.32 -9.21 10.77
N LEU A 226 -11.99 -10.46 11.10
CA LEU A 226 -12.93 -11.57 10.94
C LEU A 226 -14.20 -11.35 11.79
N GLY A 227 -14.05 -10.79 13.00
CA GLY A 227 -15.20 -10.37 13.82
C GLY A 227 -16.03 -9.25 13.17
N TYR A 228 -15.39 -8.27 12.52
CA TYR A 228 -16.10 -7.21 11.80
C TYR A 228 -16.83 -7.73 10.56
N LEU A 229 -16.23 -8.70 9.86
CA LEU A 229 -16.84 -9.39 8.74
C LEU A 229 -18.05 -10.23 9.17
N ASP A 230 -17.92 -11.00 10.26
CA ASP A 230 -19.02 -11.80 10.83
C ASP A 230 -20.19 -10.93 11.34
N ALA A 231 -19.88 -9.75 11.87
CA ALA A 231 -20.86 -8.75 12.31
C ALA A 231 -21.47 -7.95 11.15
N GLY A 232 -20.97 -8.14 9.92
CA GLY A 232 -21.40 -7.44 8.72
C GLY A 232 -21.10 -5.95 8.73
N TYR A 233 -20.09 -5.47 9.47
CA TYR A 233 -19.66 -4.06 9.38
C TYR A 233 -18.99 -3.75 8.03
N VAL A 234 -18.40 -4.79 7.43
CA VAL A 234 -17.79 -4.80 6.11
C VAL A 234 -18.19 -6.09 5.40
N GLU A 235 -18.06 -6.12 4.08
CA GLU A 235 -18.34 -7.31 3.28
C GLU A 235 -17.21 -7.58 2.28
N LEU A 236 -17.01 -8.84 1.90
CA LEU A 236 -16.12 -9.16 0.79
C LEU A 236 -16.87 -8.98 -0.53
N GLN A 237 -16.35 -8.13 -1.41
CA GLN A 237 -16.97 -7.87 -2.70
C GLN A 237 -16.57 -8.96 -3.70
N GLN A 238 -17.54 -9.77 -4.11
CA GLN A 238 -17.37 -10.68 -5.23
C GLN A 238 -17.39 -9.89 -6.54
N THR A 239 -16.40 -10.14 -7.40
CA THR A 239 -16.32 -9.50 -8.72
C THR A 239 -16.10 -10.57 -9.79
N THR A 240 -16.82 -10.43 -10.91
CA THR A 240 -16.66 -11.30 -12.08
C THR A 240 -16.03 -10.51 -13.21
N LEU A 241 -14.88 -10.96 -13.67
CA LEU A 241 -14.11 -10.35 -14.74
C LEU A 241 -14.18 -11.21 -15.99
N TYR A 242 -14.38 -10.56 -17.14
CA TYR A 242 -14.48 -11.18 -18.45
C TYR A 242 -13.30 -10.80 -19.34
N PHE A 243 -12.46 -11.77 -19.69
CA PHE A 243 -11.25 -11.57 -20.48
C PHE A 243 -11.28 -12.41 -21.77
N GLN A 244 -10.27 -12.21 -22.62
CA GLN A 244 -9.92 -13.13 -23.70
C GLN A 244 -8.57 -13.77 -23.39
N ASP A 245 -8.45 -15.09 -23.56
CA ASP A 245 -7.17 -15.78 -23.46
C ASP A 245 -6.27 -15.43 -24.68
N ALA A 246 -5.03 -15.93 -24.68
CA ALA A 246 -4.07 -15.71 -25.76
C ALA A 246 -4.55 -16.24 -27.14
N ASN A 247 -5.58 -17.10 -27.17
CA ASN A 247 -6.18 -17.66 -28.38
C ASN A 247 -7.50 -16.95 -28.77
N GLY A 248 -7.91 -15.93 -28.02
CA GLY A 248 -9.16 -15.19 -28.22
C GLY A 248 -10.40 -15.89 -27.65
N ASN A 249 -10.26 -16.95 -26.85
CA ASN A 249 -11.40 -17.58 -26.18
C ASN A 249 -11.85 -16.74 -24.98
N PRO A 250 -13.17 -16.61 -24.73
CA PRO A 250 -13.67 -15.93 -23.56
C PRO A 250 -13.27 -16.68 -22.28
N VAL A 251 -12.79 -15.93 -21.30
CA VAL A 251 -12.46 -16.41 -19.96
C VAL A 251 -13.27 -15.61 -18.96
N GLU A 252 -13.98 -16.31 -18.09
CA GLU A 252 -14.70 -15.74 -16.96
C GLU A 252 -13.94 -16.08 -15.67
N LYS A 253 -13.68 -15.06 -14.84
CA LYS A 253 -13.01 -15.23 -13.55
C LYS A 253 -13.80 -14.52 -12.46
N THR A 254 -14.36 -15.30 -11.55
CA THR A 254 -15.07 -14.79 -10.36
C THR A 254 -14.21 -15.02 -9.13
N GLY A 255 -14.11 -14.00 -8.26
CA GLY A 255 -13.36 -14.09 -7.00
C GLY A 255 -13.66 -12.91 -6.09
N TYR A 256 -13.02 -12.89 -4.92
CA TYR A 256 -13.13 -11.80 -3.94
C TYR A 256 -11.84 -11.00 -3.97
N TYR A 257 -11.85 -9.83 -4.60
CA TYR A 257 -10.63 -9.03 -4.81
C TYR A 257 -10.63 -7.71 -4.02
N SER A 258 -11.69 -7.44 -3.27
CA SER A 258 -11.79 -6.22 -2.47
C SER A 258 -12.73 -6.38 -1.28
N ILE A 259 -12.56 -5.49 -0.31
CA ILE A 259 -13.40 -5.36 0.88
C ILE A 259 -14.33 -4.18 0.65
N ASN A 260 -15.64 -4.40 0.58
CA ASN A 260 -16.62 -3.32 0.66
C ASN A 260 -16.59 -2.75 2.08
N LEU A 261 -16.04 -1.54 2.22
CA LEU A 261 -15.90 -0.87 3.49
C LEU A 261 -17.19 -0.20 3.94
N CYS A 262 -18.15 0.00 3.04
CA CYS A 262 -19.40 0.69 3.34
C CYS A 262 -20.59 -0.05 2.71
N PRO A 263 -20.87 -1.30 3.14
CA PRO A 263 -22.03 -2.05 2.67
C PRO A 263 -23.36 -1.46 3.16
N ASP A 264 -23.33 -0.66 4.24
CA ASP A 264 -24.47 0.08 4.77
C ASP A 264 -24.08 1.40 5.45
N GLU A 265 -25.09 2.08 6.03
CA GLU A 265 -24.97 3.41 6.61
C GLU A 265 -24.02 3.52 7.82
N ARG A 266 -23.69 2.41 8.49
CA ARG A 266 -22.82 2.40 9.68
C ARG A 266 -21.42 2.92 9.37
N MET A 267 -20.96 2.77 8.12
CA MET A 267 -19.65 3.20 7.64
C MET A 267 -19.70 4.48 6.80
N SER A 268 -20.84 5.18 6.79
CA SER A 268 -21.06 6.36 5.94
C SER A 268 -20.13 7.55 6.24
N ASP A 269 -19.49 7.56 7.42
CA ASP A 269 -18.49 8.56 7.79
C ASP A 269 -17.14 8.37 7.06
N LEU A 270 -16.93 7.26 6.36
CA LEU A 270 -15.77 7.06 5.48
C LEU A 270 -15.64 8.17 4.43
N LYS A 271 -16.75 8.83 4.06
CA LYS A 271 -16.77 10.00 3.17
C LYS A 271 -15.91 11.17 3.67
N ASN A 272 -15.59 11.18 4.96
CA ASN A 272 -14.68 12.16 5.57
C ASN A 272 -13.23 11.92 5.16
N ASP A 273 -12.90 10.77 4.59
CA ASP A 273 -11.57 10.42 4.08
C ASP A 273 -11.62 10.32 2.54
N VAL A 274 -12.49 9.45 2.01
CA VAL A 274 -12.66 9.17 0.59
C VAL A 274 -14.14 9.08 0.25
N PHE A 275 -14.57 9.73 -0.84
CA PHE A 275 -15.97 9.77 -1.27
C PHE A 275 -16.09 9.73 -2.80
N TYR A 276 -17.27 9.45 -3.33
CA TYR A 276 -17.64 9.82 -4.70
C TYR A 276 -18.82 10.79 -4.68
N SER A 277 -19.01 11.52 -5.77
CA SER A 277 -20.12 12.48 -5.89
C SER A 277 -21.28 11.85 -6.64
N LYS A 278 -22.46 11.79 -6.01
CA LYS A 278 -23.71 11.39 -6.67
C LYS A 278 -24.72 12.53 -6.69
N THR A 279 -25.60 12.52 -7.68
CA THR A 279 -26.71 13.49 -7.77
C THR A 279 -27.95 12.90 -7.10
N VAL A 280 -28.59 13.68 -6.23
CA VAL A 280 -29.84 13.32 -5.56
C VAL A 280 -30.88 14.41 -5.79
N GLU A 281 -32.17 14.05 -5.80
CA GLU A 281 -33.25 15.02 -5.83
C GLU A 281 -33.40 15.69 -4.45
N GLY A 282 -33.25 17.02 -4.42
CA GLY A 282 -33.53 17.85 -3.25
C GLY A 282 -34.77 18.72 -3.44
N GLU A 283 -35.17 19.44 -2.38
CA GLU A 283 -36.38 20.28 -2.37
C GLU A 283 -36.40 21.38 -3.46
N SER A 284 -35.22 21.79 -3.95
CA SER A 284 -35.04 22.85 -4.96
C SER A 284 -34.44 22.36 -6.28
N GLY A 285 -34.36 21.04 -6.49
CA GLY A 285 -33.80 20.41 -7.69
C GLY A 285 -32.67 19.43 -7.39
N GLU A 286 -31.92 19.04 -8.43
CA GLU A 286 -30.79 18.13 -8.32
C GLU A 286 -29.62 18.75 -7.53
N VAL A 287 -29.13 18.02 -6.52
CA VAL A 287 -27.99 18.41 -5.68
C VAL A 287 -26.92 17.33 -5.74
N ARG A 288 -25.65 17.72 -5.87
CA ARG A 288 -24.52 16.80 -5.73
C ARG A 288 -24.17 16.61 -4.26
N VAL A 289 -24.09 15.36 -3.82
CA VAL A 289 -23.74 14.97 -2.46
C VAL A 289 -22.55 14.02 -2.46
N SER A 290 -21.73 14.11 -1.41
CA SER A 290 -20.65 13.16 -1.15
C SER A 290 -21.21 11.88 -0.55
N ALA A 291 -20.85 10.75 -1.15
CA ALA A 291 -21.28 9.41 -0.73
C ALA A 291 -20.07 8.50 -0.51
N ALA A 292 -20.22 7.55 0.42
CA ALA A 292 -19.25 6.49 0.65
C ALA A 292 -19.81 5.08 0.39
N ASP A 293 -21.10 4.98 0.05
CA ASP A 293 -21.77 3.70 -0.22
C ASP A 293 -21.00 2.92 -1.30
N ASP A 294 -20.68 1.66 -1.02
CA ASP A 294 -19.91 0.78 -1.92
C ASP A 294 -18.49 1.25 -2.25
N ILE A 295 -17.87 2.09 -1.41
CA ILE A 295 -16.42 2.28 -1.45
C ILE A 295 -15.74 1.00 -0.98
N CYS A 296 -14.95 0.43 -1.87
CA CYS A 296 -14.17 -0.77 -1.65
C CYS A 296 -12.69 -0.45 -1.44
N LEU A 297 -12.01 -1.32 -0.70
CA LEU A 297 -10.57 -1.34 -0.57
C LEU A 297 -10.00 -2.62 -1.18
N VAL A 298 -9.06 -2.46 -2.12
CA VAL A 298 -8.24 -3.55 -2.66
C VAL A 298 -6.93 -3.58 -1.88
N LEU A 299 -6.58 -4.74 -1.33
CA LEU A 299 -5.22 -5.00 -0.82
C LEU A 299 -4.34 -5.48 -1.97
N LEU A 300 -3.14 -4.91 -2.09
CA LEU A 300 -2.25 -5.17 -3.21
C LEU A 300 -1.10 -6.10 -2.83
N ASN A 301 -0.78 -7.02 -3.72
CA ASN A 301 0.33 -7.95 -3.64
C ASN A 301 1.35 -7.68 -4.74
N VAL A 302 2.15 -6.62 -4.53
CA VAL A 302 3.17 -6.16 -5.52
C VAL A 302 4.59 -6.25 -4.97
N ALA A 303 4.73 -6.50 -3.66
CA ALA A 303 6.02 -6.56 -3.01
C ALA A 303 6.80 -7.82 -3.40
N GLU A 304 8.12 -7.72 -3.51
CA GLU A 304 8.98 -8.88 -3.75
C GLU A 304 8.83 -9.94 -2.65
N ASP A 305 9.02 -11.23 -2.97
CA ASP A 305 8.92 -12.36 -2.04
C ASP A 305 9.62 -12.16 -0.69
N LYS A 306 10.79 -11.49 -0.70
CA LYS A 306 11.58 -11.23 0.50
C LYS A 306 10.93 -10.23 1.48
N TYR A 307 9.91 -9.50 1.03
CA TYR A 307 9.15 -8.50 1.77
C TYR A 307 7.71 -8.92 2.09
N GLN A 308 7.29 -10.12 1.67
CA GLN A 308 5.91 -10.62 1.83
C GLN A 308 5.42 -10.67 3.29
N TYR A 309 6.31 -10.68 4.28
CA TYR A 309 5.93 -10.58 5.70
C TYR A 309 5.20 -9.28 6.05
N ALA A 310 5.38 -8.21 5.26
CA ALA A 310 4.78 -6.90 5.48
C ALA A 310 3.39 -6.76 4.84
N ARG A 311 2.97 -7.66 3.94
CA ARG A 311 1.66 -7.58 3.25
C ARG A 311 0.48 -7.59 4.21
N PHE A 312 0.68 -8.15 5.41
CA PHE A 312 -0.34 -8.22 6.46
C PHE A 312 -0.57 -6.91 7.21
N GLU A 313 0.30 -5.90 7.00
CA GLU A 313 0.06 -4.54 7.50
C GLU A 313 -1.19 -3.90 6.87
N GLY A 314 -1.60 -4.36 5.69
CA GLY A 314 -2.84 -3.94 5.03
C GLY A 314 -4.07 -4.10 5.90
N LEU A 315 -4.13 -5.19 6.69
CA LEU A 315 -5.27 -5.46 7.55
C LEU A 315 -5.33 -4.51 8.77
N SER A 316 -4.17 -4.09 9.30
CA SER A 316 -4.10 -3.06 10.35
C SER A 316 -4.71 -1.74 9.85
N PHE A 317 -4.47 -1.39 8.59
CA PHE A 317 -5.07 -0.20 7.98
C PHE A 317 -6.59 -0.35 7.80
N VAL A 318 -7.06 -1.51 7.32
CA VAL A 318 -8.51 -1.80 7.20
C VAL A 318 -9.22 -1.66 8.54
N ASN A 319 -8.67 -2.27 9.60
CA ASN A 319 -9.28 -2.18 10.93
C ASN A 319 -9.29 -0.75 11.46
N TYR A 320 -8.22 0.02 11.24
CA TYR A 320 -8.21 1.44 11.59
C TYR A 320 -9.36 2.19 10.91
N LEU A 321 -9.63 1.94 9.62
CA LEU A 321 -10.75 2.58 8.92
C LEU A 321 -12.09 2.20 9.55
N ILE A 322 -12.30 0.91 9.84
CA ILE A 322 -13.54 0.41 10.47
C ILE A 322 -13.73 1.04 11.85
N GLU A 323 -12.71 0.98 12.71
CA GLU A 323 -12.75 1.52 14.08
C GLU A 323 -12.92 3.04 14.11
N THR A 324 -12.39 3.73 13.09
CA THR A 324 -12.49 5.19 12.98
C THR A 324 -13.86 5.63 12.48
N HIS A 325 -14.46 4.92 11.53
CA HIS A 325 -15.62 5.40 10.77
C HIS A 325 -16.91 4.65 11.05
N CYS A 326 -16.86 3.50 11.72
CA CYS A 326 -18.06 2.74 12.07
C CYS A 326 -18.78 3.40 13.26
N SER A 327 -19.92 4.02 13.00
CA SER A 327 -20.72 4.69 14.03
C SER A 327 -21.11 3.73 15.17
N ALA A 328 -21.42 2.48 14.85
CA ALA A 328 -21.78 1.45 15.83
C ALA A 328 -20.62 1.09 16.80
N LEU A 329 -19.36 1.32 16.42
CA LEU A 329 -18.20 1.12 17.29
C LEU A 329 -17.87 2.36 18.13
N GLN A 330 -18.32 3.55 17.70
CA GLN A 330 -18.10 4.80 18.42
C GLN A 330 -19.08 5.04 19.58
N GLU A 331 -20.18 4.29 19.63
CA GLU A 331 -21.25 4.43 20.65
C GLU A 331 -20.97 3.67 21.96
N ASN A 332 -19.82 2.98 22.09
CA ASN A 332 -19.40 2.24 23.29
C ASN A 332 -18.16 2.83 23.97
#